data_AF-A0A0C3DXY1-F1
#
_entry.id   AF-A0A0C3DXY1-F1
#
_cell.length_a   1.000
_cell.length_b   1.000
_cell.length_c   1.000
_cell.angle_alpha   90.00
_cell.angle_beta   90.00
_cell.angle_gamma   90.00
#
_symmetry.space_group_name_H-M   'P 1'
#
loop_
_entity.id
_entity.type
_entity.pdbx_description
1 polymer ?
#
loop_
_entity_poly.entity_id
_entity_poly.type
_entity_poly.pdbx_seq_one_letter_code
_entity_poly.pdbx_strand_id
1 'polypeptide(L)'
;MSASPATLSYAASPFDHPQADVILRSSDDIYFRVFKLFLSLASPVFETMFGLPQPSEGANQDEETKDGLPVVSVSEGSKTLDALLRFCYPSTLAEDPPLDGFMFATEILEAAKKYSLDGIERIVCKALFIPKILEVDSLPCFAVARRADLHEQCVLAAKYSLREPLIPAWFEGMQFISSADLLALLTYHKNCADAVLTLQSNLVWIQNHYQQYSAIKWMFGCTSCKECPRFPRSCKYQLFGYEVALWWADFMDETFSEIRDRPCAQTVEKGAKEAIRKFRAQYDCSRCSSTTLRGIPEFVALFTDQMEEVTAKIQLGLRF
;
A
#
# COMPACT_ATOMS: atom_id res chain seq x y z
N MET A 1 43.37 -26.23 15.40
CA MET A 1 42.19 -26.10 14.54
C MET A 1 42.57 -25.15 13.43
N SER A 2 42.97 -25.70 12.27
CA SER A 2 43.38 -24.88 11.12
C SER A 2 42.15 -24.25 10.51
N ALA A 3 42.12 -22.92 10.42
CA ALA A 3 41.12 -22.19 9.65
C ALA A 3 41.24 -22.62 8.19
N SER A 4 40.16 -23.14 7.61
CA SER A 4 40.05 -23.29 6.15
C SER A 4 40.21 -21.90 5.52
N PRO A 5 40.96 -21.74 4.42
CA PRO A 5 41.02 -20.47 3.71
C PRO A 5 39.60 -20.16 3.23
N ALA A 6 39.06 -18.99 3.62
CA ALA A 6 37.79 -18.51 3.12
C ALA A 6 37.88 -18.46 1.58
N THR A 7 37.07 -19.27 0.90
CA THR A 7 36.99 -19.27 -0.55
C THR A 7 36.54 -17.87 -0.97
N LEU A 8 37.42 -17.13 -1.66
CA LEU A 8 37.08 -15.80 -2.18
C LEU A 8 35.89 -15.93 -3.13
N SER A 9 34.82 -15.18 -2.85
CA SER A 9 33.64 -15.15 -3.69
C SER A 9 33.52 -13.78 -4.35
N TYR A 10 33.75 -13.75 -5.67
CA TYR A 10 33.48 -12.57 -6.50
C TYR A 10 32.03 -12.63 -6.99
N ALA A 11 31.43 -11.46 -7.16
CA ALA A 11 30.16 -11.34 -7.84
C ALA A 11 30.27 -11.83 -9.29
N ALA A 12 29.18 -12.37 -9.82
CA ALA A 12 29.11 -12.77 -11.21
C ALA A 12 28.89 -11.55 -12.13
N SER A 13 28.87 -11.80 -13.43
CA SER A 13 28.50 -10.80 -14.43
C SER A 13 27.20 -10.04 -14.07
N PRO A 14 27.16 -8.70 -14.20
CA PRO A 14 28.13 -7.83 -14.88
C PRO A 14 29.28 -7.30 -14.00
N PHE A 15 29.43 -7.77 -12.75
CA PHE A 15 30.36 -7.21 -11.76
C PHE A 15 31.65 -8.00 -11.61
N ASP A 16 32.09 -8.66 -12.69
CA ASP A 16 33.32 -9.44 -12.81
C ASP A 16 34.29 -8.88 -13.88
N HIS A 17 34.03 -7.67 -14.39
CA HIS A 17 34.76 -7.13 -15.53
C HIS A 17 36.26 -6.85 -15.21
N PRO A 18 37.21 -7.28 -16.06
CA PRO A 18 38.64 -7.19 -15.76
C PRO A 18 39.17 -5.75 -15.78
N GLN A 19 38.51 -4.83 -16.49
CA GLN A 19 38.89 -3.41 -16.57
C GLN A 19 38.23 -2.52 -15.51
N ALA A 20 37.53 -3.09 -14.53
CA ALA A 20 37.01 -2.34 -13.40
C ALA A 20 38.14 -1.56 -12.69
N ASP A 21 37.82 -0.39 -12.14
CA ASP A 21 38.77 0.54 -11.53
C ASP A 21 38.60 0.66 -10.00
N VAL A 22 37.64 -0.07 -9.42
CA VAL A 22 37.44 -0.21 -7.98
C VAL A 22 36.74 -1.53 -7.65
N ILE A 23 36.97 -2.03 -6.44
CA ILE A 23 36.24 -3.17 -5.89
C ILE A 23 35.39 -2.71 -4.71
N LEU A 24 34.09 -3.00 -4.73
CA LEU A 24 33.24 -2.87 -3.55
C LEU A 24 33.17 -4.22 -2.84
N ARG A 25 33.37 -4.25 -1.52
CA ARG A 25 33.16 -5.42 -0.67
C ARG A 25 31.86 -5.26 0.11
N SER A 26 30.91 -6.17 -0.10
CA SER A 26 29.65 -6.22 0.64
C SER A 26 29.86 -6.66 2.10
N SER A 27 28.84 -6.49 2.95
CA SER A 27 28.92 -6.88 4.37
C SER A 27 29.05 -8.39 4.61
N ASP A 28 28.72 -9.20 3.60
CA ASP A 28 28.84 -10.66 3.55
C ASP A 28 30.06 -11.12 2.71
N ASP A 29 31.07 -10.25 2.61
CA ASP A 29 32.40 -10.52 2.03
C ASP A 29 32.40 -10.94 0.54
N ILE A 30 31.41 -10.48 -0.23
CA ILE A 30 31.39 -10.64 -1.70
C ILE A 30 32.04 -9.42 -2.36
N TYR A 31 32.91 -9.69 -3.34
CA TYR A 31 33.67 -8.64 -4.03
C TYR A 31 33.06 -8.33 -5.40
N PHE A 32 32.69 -7.07 -5.61
CA PHE A 32 32.10 -6.55 -6.84
C PHE A 32 33.12 -5.68 -7.58
N ARG A 33 33.51 -6.09 -8.79
CA ARG A 33 34.36 -5.28 -9.68
C ARG A 33 33.47 -4.28 -10.42
N VAL A 34 33.63 -3.00 -10.12
CA VAL A 34 32.76 -1.94 -10.66
C VAL A 34 33.55 -0.79 -11.29
N PHE A 35 32.86 0.03 -12.07
CA PHE A 35 33.41 1.25 -12.67
C PHE A 35 32.97 2.47 -11.88
N LYS A 36 33.93 3.23 -11.33
CA LYS A 36 33.68 4.48 -10.60
C LYS A 36 32.79 5.43 -11.40
N LEU A 37 33.01 5.54 -12.72
CA LEU A 37 32.26 6.43 -13.60
C LEU A 37 30.74 6.26 -13.47
N PHE A 38 30.22 5.03 -13.57
CA PHE A 38 28.77 4.79 -13.53
C PHE A 38 28.19 5.14 -12.16
N LEU A 39 28.89 4.76 -11.09
CA LEU A 39 28.45 5.03 -9.72
C LEU A 39 28.51 6.52 -9.39
N SER A 40 29.56 7.24 -9.80
CA SER A 40 29.68 8.69 -9.61
C SER A 40 28.64 9.47 -10.39
N LEU A 41 28.30 9.06 -11.61
CA LEU A 41 27.24 9.71 -12.40
C LEU A 41 25.85 9.44 -11.80
N ALA A 42 25.65 8.27 -11.18
CA ALA A 42 24.39 7.92 -10.55
C ALA A 42 24.21 8.57 -9.18
N SER A 43 25.29 8.69 -8.40
CA SER A 43 25.24 9.07 -6.98
C SER A 43 26.32 10.11 -6.62
N PRO A 44 25.93 11.26 -6.04
CA PRO A 44 26.90 12.23 -5.51
C PRO A 44 27.68 11.69 -4.30
N VAL A 45 27.11 10.71 -3.58
CA VAL A 45 27.77 10.04 -2.45
C VAL A 45 28.93 9.20 -2.96
N PHE A 46 28.72 8.41 -4.02
CA PHE A 46 29.82 7.66 -4.65
C PHE A 46 30.84 8.58 -5.31
N GLU A 47 30.42 9.65 -5.98
CA GLU A 47 31.32 10.65 -6.54
C GLU A 47 32.26 11.22 -5.47
N THR A 48 31.69 11.64 -4.33
CA THR A 48 32.46 12.15 -3.20
C THR A 48 33.36 11.06 -2.62
N MET A 49 32.84 9.86 -2.37
CA MET A 49 33.58 8.73 -1.80
C MET A 49 34.82 8.38 -2.62
N PHE A 50 34.72 8.41 -3.95
CA PHE A 50 35.86 8.11 -4.83
C PHE A 50 36.80 9.30 -5.05
N GLY A 51 36.35 10.52 -4.80
CA GLY A 51 37.13 11.75 -4.92
C GLY A 51 37.95 12.11 -3.67
N LEU A 52 37.70 11.48 -2.53
CA LEU A 52 38.47 11.71 -1.31
C LEU A 52 39.93 11.22 -1.48
N PRO A 53 40.93 12.02 -1.07
CA PRO A 53 42.31 11.56 -1.08
C PRO A 53 42.46 10.36 -0.16
N GLN A 54 42.82 9.23 -0.75
CA GLN A 54 43.24 8.05 0.00
C GLN A 54 44.55 8.37 0.73
N PRO A 55 44.64 8.18 2.07
CA PRO A 55 45.87 8.45 2.82
C PRO A 55 47.07 7.75 2.18
N SER A 56 47.93 8.58 1.58
CA SER A 56 49.11 8.19 0.81
C SER A 56 49.97 7.11 1.48
N GLU A 57 50.44 6.16 0.66
CA GLU A 57 51.43 5.12 0.95
C GLU A 57 52.52 5.62 1.92
N GLY A 58 52.34 5.34 3.21
CA GLY A 58 53.29 5.77 4.24
C GLY A 58 52.69 5.96 5.63
N ALA A 59 51.37 6.08 5.76
CA ALA A 59 50.72 6.13 7.06
C ALA A 59 49.38 5.38 7.05
N ASN A 60 49.40 4.19 7.66
CA ASN A 60 48.29 3.31 8.05
C ASN A 60 48.10 2.06 7.17
N GLN A 61 48.04 0.91 7.85
CA GLN A 61 47.90 -0.44 7.30
C GLN A 61 46.46 -0.77 6.84
N ASP A 62 45.66 0.25 6.54
CA ASP A 62 44.20 0.14 6.43
C ASP A 62 43.67 0.28 4.99
N GLU A 63 44.53 0.56 4.01
CA GLU A 63 44.14 0.56 2.59
C GLU A 63 44.21 -0.85 2.01
N GLU A 64 43.07 -1.54 2.07
CA GLU A 64 42.91 -2.85 1.46
C GLU A 64 42.95 -2.71 -0.07
N THR A 65 43.97 -3.30 -0.68
CA THR A 65 44.05 -3.45 -2.14
C THR A 65 43.86 -4.91 -2.52
N LYS A 66 43.21 -5.15 -3.65
CA LYS A 66 42.94 -6.50 -4.17
C LYS A 66 43.04 -6.49 -5.68
N ASP A 67 43.83 -7.41 -6.23
CA ASP A 67 44.12 -7.48 -7.67
C ASP A 67 44.68 -6.16 -8.26
N GLY A 68 45.39 -5.38 -7.45
CA GLY A 68 45.89 -4.05 -7.82
C GLY A 68 44.84 -2.93 -7.84
N LEU A 69 43.62 -3.21 -7.37
CA LEU A 69 42.53 -2.24 -7.26
C LEU A 69 42.25 -1.89 -5.79
N PRO A 70 41.84 -0.64 -5.49
CA PRO A 70 41.39 -0.26 -4.16
C PRO A 70 40.08 -0.98 -3.80
N VAL A 71 39.98 -1.48 -2.57
CA VAL A 71 38.78 -2.11 -2.02
C VAL A 71 38.06 -1.13 -1.10
N VAL A 72 36.77 -0.90 -1.36
CA VAL A 72 35.90 -0.09 -0.50
C VAL A 72 34.86 -1.01 0.14
N SER A 73 34.84 -1.06 1.46
CA SER A 73 33.81 -1.84 2.19
C SER A 73 32.52 -1.05 2.30
N VAL A 74 31.40 -1.71 2.03
CA VAL A 74 30.05 -1.14 2.16
C VAL A 74 29.21 -1.98 3.14
N SER A 75 28.15 -1.39 3.69
CA SER A 75 27.32 -2.05 4.71
C SER A 75 26.21 -2.92 4.13
N GLU A 76 25.96 -2.82 2.83
CA GLU A 76 24.91 -3.58 2.14
C GLU A 76 25.37 -5.02 1.92
N GLY A 77 24.45 -5.97 2.11
CA GLY A 77 24.68 -7.37 1.73
C GLY A 77 24.74 -7.52 0.21
N SER A 78 25.37 -8.59 -0.26
CA SER A 78 25.65 -8.83 -1.67
C SER A 78 24.42 -8.75 -2.57
N LYS A 79 23.27 -9.30 -2.16
CA LYS A 79 22.02 -9.26 -2.94
C LYS A 79 21.52 -7.82 -3.17
N THR A 80 21.54 -7.01 -2.12
CA THR A 80 21.06 -5.61 -2.17
C THR A 80 22.04 -4.73 -2.92
N LEU A 81 23.34 -4.96 -2.73
CA LEU A 81 24.39 -4.27 -3.47
C LEU A 81 24.33 -4.60 -4.97
N ASP A 82 24.16 -5.88 -5.35
CA ASP A 82 24.01 -6.31 -6.75
C ASP A 82 22.86 -5.57 -7.44
N ALA A 83 21.68 -5.56 -6.81
CA ALA A 83 20.51 -4.86 -7.35
C ALA A 83 20.74 -3.35 -7.47
N LEU A 84 21.29 -2.71 -6.44
CA LEU A 84 21.59 -1.28 -6.46
C LEU A 84 22.55 -0.93 -7.59
N LEU A 85 23.61 -1.71 -7.76
CA LEU A 85 24.61 -1.50 -8.81
C LEU A 85 24.01 -1.69 -10.21
N ARG A 86 23.10 -2.65 -10.41
CA ARG A 86 22.44 -2.85 -11.70
C ARG A 86 21.65 -1.62 -12.13
N PHE A 87 20.97 -0.95 -11.21
CA PHE A 87 20.28 0.30 -11.50
C PHE A 87 21.22 1.47 -11.82
N CYS A 88 22.45 1.47 -11.28
CA CYS A 88 23.45 2.49 -11.57
C CYS A 88 24.13 2.29 -12.93
N TYR A 89 24.05 1.08 -13.48
CA TYR A 89 24.67 0.74 -14.76
C TYR A 89 23.72 1.02 -15.93
N PRO A 90 24.25 1.32 -17.14
CA PRO A 90 23.43 1.40 -18.34
C PRO A 90 22.63 0.11 -18.57
N SER A 91 21.36 0.24 -18.96
CA SER A 91 20.46 -0.91 -19.20
C SER A 91 20.90 -1.84 -20.35
N THR A 92 21.83 -1.39 -21.20
CA THR A 92 22.49 -2.23 -22.21
C THR A 92 23.57 -3.14 -21.64
N LEU A 93 23.99 -2.91 -20.38
CA LEU A 93 25.07 -3.62 -19.69
C LEU A 93 24.56 -4.42 -18.49
N ALA A 94 23.46 -3.97 -17.87
CA ALA A 94 22.84 -4.63 -16.74
C ALA A 94 21.31 -4.64 -16.91
N GLU A 95 20.69 -5.79 -16.66
CA GLU A 95 19.24 -5.88 -16.57
C GLU A 95 18.74 -5.36 -15.23
N ASP A 96 17.56 -4.74 -15.23
CA ASP A 96 16.88 -4.31 -14.02
C ASP A 96 16.67 -5.52 -13.08
N PRO A 97 17.06 -5.42 -11.80
CA PRO A 97 16.90 -6.52 -10.87
C PRO A 97 15.42 -6.76 -10.56
N PRO A 98 15.00 -8.02 -10.37
CA PRO A 98 13.66 -8.31 -9.88
C PRO A 98 13.52 -7.81 -8.43
N LEU A 99 12.42 -7.13 -8.12
CA LEU A 99 12.09 -6.68 -6.77
C LEU A 99 11.38 -7.82 -6.02
N ASP A 100 12.16 -8.81 -5.60
CA ASP A 100 11.67 -10.01 -4.95
C ASP A 100 11.31 -9.78 -3.47
N GLY A 101 10.08 -9.32 -3.25
CA GLY A 101 9.47 -9.24 -1.92
C GLY A 101 9.71 -7.92 -1.18
N PHE A 102 8.92 -7.71 -0.13
CA PHE A 102 8.85 -6.44 0.61
C PHE A 102 10.14 -6.15 1.39
N MET A 103 10.75 -7.19 1.95
CA MET A 103 12.03 -7.05 2.65
C MET A 103 13.15 -6.56 1.76
N PHE A 104 13.30 -7.19 0.61
CA PHE A 104 14.35 -6.83 -0.33
C PHE A 104 14.15 -5.43 -0.90
N ALA A 105 12.90 -5.09 -1.24
CA ALA A 105 12.53 -3.74 -1.61
C ALA A 105 12.89 -2.69 -0.55
N THR A 106 12.68 -3.00 0.74
CA THR A 106 13.02 -2.11 1.84
C THR A 106 14.53 -1.86 1.91
N GLU A 107 15.34 -2.92 1.81
CA GLU A 107 16.80 -2.80 1.81
C GLU A 107 17.31 -1.97 0.61
N ILE A 108 16.72 -2.14 -0.58
CA ILE A 108 17.03 -1.33 -1.75
C ILE A 108 16.66 0.13 -1.52
N LEU A 109 15.49 0.43 -0.95
CA LEU A 109 15.06 1.80 -0.66
C LEU A 109 15.97 2.48 0.37
N GLU A 110 16.35 1.78 1.45
CA GLU A 110 17.29 2.27 2.45
C GLU A 110 18.66 2.57 1.84
N ALA A 111 19.18 1.67 1.00
CA ALA A 111 20.43 1.87 0.28
C ALA A 111 20.32 3.03 -0.73
N ALA A 112 19.22 3.12 -1.47
CA ALA A 112 18.98 4.20 -2.43
C ALA A 112 19.00 5.56 -1.73
N LYS A 113 18.35 5.70 -0.57
CA LYS A 113 18.41 6.91 0.26
C LYS A 113 19.82 7.20 0.76
N LYS A 114 20.51 6.19 1.29
CA LYS A 114 21.90 6.32 1.79
C LYS A 114 22.85 6.86 0.72
N TYR A 115 22.69 6.41 -0.52
CA TYR A 115 23.53 6.83 -1.65
C TYR A 115 22.90 7.95 -2.49
N SER A 116 21.82 8.58 -2.04
CA SER A 116 21.13 9.67 -2.77
C SER A 116 20.74 9.31 -4.22
N LEU A 117 20.18 8.11 -4.40
CA LEU A 117 19.76 7.53 -5.67
C LEU A 117 18.25 7.70 -5.89
N ASP A 118 17.78 8.94 -6.00
CA ASP A 118 16.34 9.30 -6.12
C ASP A 118 15.65 8.64 -7.33
N GLY A 119 16.42 8.32 -8.38
CA GLY A 119 15.93 7.55 -9.52
C GLY A 119 15.45 6.15 -9.13
N ILE A 120 16.23 5.45 -8.31
CA ILE A 120 15.93 4.10 -7.85
C ILE A 120 14.74 4.13 -6.90
N GLU A 121 14.70 5.09 -5.97
CA GLU A 121 13.56 5.26 -5.05
C GLU A 121 12.24 5.35 -5.83
N ARG A 122 12.20 6.17 -6.89
CA ARG A 122 11.01 6.31 -7.74
C ARG A 122 10.67 5.03 -8.50
N ILE A 123 11.66 4.28 -8.99
CA ILE A 123 11.43 3.01 -9.69
C ILE A 123 10.80 1.99 -8.74
N VAL A 124 11.39 1.81 -7.56
CA VAL A 124 10.91 0.86 -6.56
C VAL A 124 9.52 1.27 -6.07
N CYS A 125 9.29 2.56 -5.82
CA CYS A 125 7.97 3.05 -5.43
C CYS A 125 6.90 2.77 -6.51
N LYS A 126 7.22 3.00 -7.79
CA LYS A 126 6.31 2.74 -8.91
C LYS A 126 6.03 1.25 -9.12
N ALA A 127 6.94 0.37 -8.68
CA ALA A 127 6.74 -1.06 -8.77
C ALA A 127 5.85 -1.59 -7.64
N LEU A 128 6.02 -1.09 -6.42
CA LEU A 128 5.37 -1.62 -5.21
C LEU A 128 4.02 -0.97 -4.89
N PHE A 129 3.89 0.33 -5.09
CA PHE A 129 2.71 1.09 -4.67
C PHE A 129 1.67 1.23 -5.80
N ILE A 130 1.47 0.16 -6.57
CA ILE A 130 0.42 0.07 -7.58
C ILE A 130 -0.86 -0.50 -6.97
N PRO A 131 -2.06 -0.12 -7.47
CA PRO A 131 -3.32 -0.60 -6.93
C PRO A 131 -3.41 -2.13 -6.78
N LYS A 132 -2.89 -2.87 -7.78
CA LYS A 132 -2.90 -4.34 -7.78
C LYS A 132 -2.18 -4.96 -6.58
N ILE A 133 -1.05 -4.38 -6.15
CA ILE A 133 -0.29 -4.88 -5.00
C ILE A 133 -0.94 -4.37 -3.71
N LEU A 134 -1.28 -3.09 -3.65
CA LEU A 134 -1.88 -2.49 -2.46
C LEU A 134 -3.22 -3.10 -2.07
N GLU A 135 -4.01 -3.61 -3.02
CA GLU A 135 -5.27 -4.31 -2.74
C GLU A 135 -5.08 -5.64 -2.00
N VAL A 136 -3.91 -6.25 -2.09
CA VAL A 136 -3.60 -7.55 -1.49
C VAL A 136 -2.66 -7.38 -0.28
N ASP A 137 -1.66 -6.52 -0.41
CA ASP A 137 -0.52 -6.41 0.50
C ASP A 137 -0.38 -4.99 1.07
N SER A 138 -1.49 -4.31 1.36
CA SER A 138 -1.50 -2.95 1.92
C SER A 138 -0.66 -2.82 3.20
N LEU A 139 -0.74 -3.79 4.12
CA LEU A 139 -0.03 -3.76 5.40
C LEU A 139 1.49 -4.00 5.24
N PRO A 140 1.96 -4.99 4.46
CA PRO A 140 3.37 -5.05 4.07
C PRO A 140 3.87 -3.78 3.38
N CYS A 141 3.11 -3.23 2.43
CA CYS A 141 3.45 -1.97 1.77
C CYS A 141 3.59 -0.82 2.77
N PHE A 142 2.71 -0.75 3.77
CA PHE A 142 2.79 0.23 4.85
C PHE A 142 4.08 0.07 5.65
N ALA A 143 4.47 -1.15 6.02
CA ALA A 143 5.71 -1.41 6.75
C ALA A 143 6.94 -1.00 5.93
N VAL A 144 6.99 -1.34 4.64
CA VAL A 144 8.06 -0.91 3.72
C VAL A 144 8.13 0.60 3.65
N ALA A 145 7.00 1.26 3.38
CA ALA A 145 6.94 2.73 3.29
C ALA A 145 7.40 3.37 4.60
N ARG A 146 7.00 2.81 5.73
CA ARG A 146 7.33 3.37 7.04
C ARG A 146 8.81 3.25 7.34
N ARG A 147 9.39 2.07 7.12
CA ARG A 147 10.81 1.82 7.35
C ARG A 147 11.70 2.62 6.39
N ALA A 148 11.27 2.75 5.15
CA ALA A 148 11.95 3.56 4.16
C ALA A 148 11.65 5.05 4.28
N ASP A 149 10.93 5.55 5.30
CA ASP A 149 10.61 6.98 5.49
C ASP A 149 9.93 7.63 4.26
N LEU A 150 8.93 6.92 3.69
CA LEU A 150 8.17 7.29 2.50
C LEU A 150 6.76 7.76 2.88
N HIS A 151 6.64 9.04 3.24
CA HIS A 151 5.42 9.60 3.83
C HIS A 151 4.16 9.39 2.95
N GLU A 152 4.23 9.74 1.67
CA GLU A 152 3.09 9.65 0.76
C GLU A 152 2.64 8.19 0.58
N GLN A 153 3.60 7.28 0.51
CA GLN A 153 3.39 5.85 0.37
C GLN A 153 2.79 5.24 1.64
N CYS A 154 3.16 5.72 2.84
CA CYS A 154 2.50 5.34 4.09
C CYS A 154 1.02 5.72 4.09
N VAL A 155 0.70 6.95 3.70
CA VAL A 155 -0.68 7.43 3.64
C VAL A 155 -1.48 6.63 2.61
N LEU A 156 -0.89 6.36 1.44
CA LEU A 156 -1.52 5.55 0.40
C LEU A 156 -1.79 4.12 0.88
N ALA A 157 -0.80 3.45 1.47
CA ALA A 157 -0.95 2.09 2.00
C ALA A 157 -1.99 2.03 3.13
N ALA A 158 -2.02 3.02 4.03
CA ALA A 158 -3.02 3.11 5.10
C ALA A 158 -4.46 3.29 4.56
N LYS A 159 -4.64 4.03 3.46
CA LYS A 159 -5.96 4.09 2.78
C LYS A 159 -6.37 2.71 2.26
N TYR A 160 -5.43 1.97 1.67
CA TYR A 160 -5.73 0.64 1.14
C TYR A 160 -5.99 -0.39 2.26
N SER A 161 -5.38 -0.24 3.43
CA SER A 161 -5.60 -1.13 4.57
C SER A 161 -6.99 -1.03 5.19
N LEU A 162 -7.81 -0.04 4.81
CA LEU A 162 -9.24 0.01 5.19
C LEU A 162 -10.06 -1.16 4.61
N ARG A 163 -9.49 -1.92 3.67
CA ARG A 163 -10.09 -3.17 3.15
C ARG A 163 -9.84 -4.37 4.08
N GLU A 164 -8.83 -4.27 4.93
CA GLU A 164 -8.49 -5.29 5.92
C GLU A 164 -9.32 -5.11 7.19
N PRO A 165 -9.50 -6.16 8.01
CA PRO A 165 -10.11 -6.00 9.34
C PRO A 165 -9.34 -5.01 10.22
N LEU A 166 -10.06 -4.37 11.16
CA LEU A 166 -9.48 -3.37 12.06
C LEU A 166 -8.30 -3.93 12.86
N ILE A 167 -8.42 -5.17 13.33
CA ILE A 167 -7.32 -5.89 13.96
C ILE A 167 -6.79 -6.88 12.93
N PRO A 168 -5.66 -6.57 12.25
CA PRO A 168 -5.13 -7.47 11.24
C PRO A 168 -4.47 -8.69 11.87
N ALA A 169 -4.37 -9.76 11.07
CA ALA A 169 -3.46 -10.86 11.37
C ALA A 169 -2.00 -10.39 11.28
N TRP A 170 -1.07 -11.25 11.69
CA TRP A 170 0.35 -10.99 11.45
C TRP A 170 0.61 -10.82 9.95
N PHE A 171 1.44 -9.84 9.59
CA PHE A 171 1.81 -9.56 8.21
C PHE A 171 3.31 -9.36 8.07
N GLU A 172 3.84 -9.61 6.88
CA GLU A 172 5.26 -9.41 6.57
C GLU A 172 5.66 -7.96 6.84
N GLY A 173 6.77 -7.79 7.54
CA GLY A 173 7.31 -6.48 7.86
C GLY A 173 6.78 -5.84 9.14
N MET A 174 5.81 -6.47 9.84
CA MET A 174 5.29 -6.01 11.13
C MET A 174 6.40 -5.80 12.19
N GLN A 175 7.48 -6.59 12.14
CA GLN A 175 8.61 -6.47 13.06
C GLN A 175 9.46 -5.21 12.86
N PHE A 176 9.25 -4.47 11.77
CA PHE A 176 10.01 -3.26 11.45
C PHE A 176 9.25 -1.97 11.74
N ILE A 177 7.98 -2.07 12.13
CA ILE A 177 7.21 -0.93 12.60
C ILE A 177 7.16 -0.95 14.13
N SER A 178 7.18 0.23 14.74
CA SER A 178 7.01 0.33 16.18
C SER A 178 5.56 0.06 16.59
N SER A 179 5.34 -0.24 17.86
CA SER A 179 3.98 -0.29 18.41
C SER A 179 3.24 1.03 18.28
N ALA A 180 3.95 2.17 18.28
CA ALA A 180 3.37 3.49 18.05
C ALA A 180 2.89 3.65 16.60
N ASP A 181 3.64 3.15 15.61
CA ASP A 181 3.25 3.19 14.20
C ASP A 181 2.02 2.32 13.95
N LEU A 182 1.99 1.11 14.52
CA LEU A 182 0.82 0.24 14.44
C LEU A 182 -0.39 0.89 15.11
N LEU A 183 -0.24 1.44 16.32
CA LEU A 183 -1.33 2.14 17.00
C LEU A 183 -1.85 3.33 16.19
N ALA A 184 -0.98 4.09 15.53
CA ALA A 184 -1.37 5.18 14.65
C ALA A 184 -2.20 4.69 13.46
N LEU A 185 -1.80 3.57 12.83
CA LEU A 185 -2.54 2.95 11.74
C LEU A 185 -3.93 2.45 12.19
N LEU A 186 -4.01 1.77 13.33
CA LEU A 186 -5.28 1.28 13.88
C LEU A 186 -6.21 2.43 14.29
N THR A 187 -5.65 3.50 14.85
CA THR A 187 -6.40 4.70 15.21
C THR A 187 -6.93 5.41 13.96
N TYR A 188 -6.10 5.55 12.93
CA TYR A 188 -6.53 6.06 11.63
C TYR A 188 -7.69 5.24 11.06
N HIS A 189 -7.55 3.91 11.03
CA HIS A 189 -8.57 3.00 10.54
C HIS A 189 -9.89 3.16 11.31
N LYS A 190 -9.84 3.13 12.65
CA LYS A 190 -11.01 3.36 13.50
C LYS A 190 -11.66 4.72 13.20
N ASN A 191 -10.88 5.78 13.09
CA ASN A 191 -11.41 7.12 12.82
C ASN A 191 -12.07 7.21 11.43
N CYS A 192 -11.54 6.51 10.43
CA CYS A 192 -12.19 6.37 9.12
C CYS A 192 -13.53 5.65 9.25
N ALA A 193 -13.59 4.53 9.98
CA ALA A 193 -14.84 3.82 10.23
C ALA A 193 -15.85 4.73 10.96
N ASP A 194 -15.44 5.38 12.05
CA ASP A 194 -16.29 6.29 12.82
C ASP A 194 -16.82 7.45 11.96
N ALA A 195 -15.98 8.03 11.09
CA ALA A 195 -16.39 9.06 10.15
C ALA A 195 -17.48 8.57 9.19
N VAL A 196 -17.32 7.36 8.63
CA VAL A 196 -18.34 6.76 7.76
C VAL A 196 -19.62 6.45 8.53
N LEU A 197 -19.54 5.97 9.77
CA LEU A 197 -20.72 5.67 10.59
C LEU A 197 -21.61 6.89 10.85
N THR A 198 -21.06 8.11 10.81
CA THR A 198 -21.88 9.33 10.90
C THR A 198 -22.92 9.44 9.77
N LEU A 199 -22.63 8.87 8.58
CA LEU A 199 -23.55 8.81 7.45
C LEU A 199 -24.78 7.94 7.74
N GLN A 200 -24.68 6.98 8.67
CA GLN A 200 -25.80 6.14 9.08
C GLN A 200 -26.80 6.93 9.93
N SER A 201 -26.30 7.80 10.81
CA SER A 201 -27.14 8.61 11.70
C SER A 201 -27.70 9.86 11.02
N ASN A 202 -27.06 10.33 9.95
CA ASN A 202 -27.47 11.53 9.23
C ASN A 202 -27.62 11.24 7.72
N LEU A 203 -28.86 11.00 7.28
CA LEU A 203 -29.17 10.68 5.88
C LEU A 203 -29.32 11.90 4.96
N VAL A 204 -28.90 13.10 5.39
CA VAL A 204 -29.00 14.34 4.59
C VAL A 204 -28.22 14.22 3.27
N TRP A 205 -27.12 13.48 3.22
CA TRP A 205 -26.37 13.24 1.99
C TRP A 205 -27.22 12.56 0.89
N ILE A 206 -28.08 11.60 1.26
CA ILE A 206 -29.01 10.95 0.33
C ILE A 206 -30.04 11.96 -0.17
N GLN A 207 -30.61 12.75 0.74
CA GLN A 207 -31.66 13.72 0.40
C GLN A 207 -31.10 14.84 -0.49
N ASN A 208 -29.89 15.31 -0.22
CA ASN A 208 -29.19 16.32 -1.01
C ASN A 208 -28.81 15.80 -2.39
N HIS A 209 -28.48 14.52 -2.54
CA HIS A 209 -28.18 13.97 -3.86
C HIS A 209 -29.44 13.84 -4.72
N TYR A 210 -30.47 13.17 -4.19
CA TYR A 210 -31.66 12.84 -4.97
C TYR A 210 -32.69 13.96 -5.05
N GLN A 211 -32.65 14.93 -4.13
CA GLN A 211 -33.49 16.13 -4.03
C GLN A 211 -35.00 15.87 -3.83
N GLN A 212 -35.53 14.75 -4.30
CA GLN A 212 -36.95 14.42 -4.29
C GLN A 212 -37.18 12.94 -4.05
N TYR A 213 -38.25 12.63 -3.29
CA TYR A 213 -38.74 11.27 -3.06
C TYR A 213 -38.96 10.47 -4.35
N SER A 214 -39.42 11.13 -5.41
CA SER A 214 -39.78 10.50 -6.69
C SER A 214 -38.59 9.81 -7.39
N ALA A 215 -37.36 10.27 -7.14
CA ALA A 215 -36.14 9.72 -7.73
C ALA A 215 -35.75 8.37 -7.11
N ILE A 216 -36.10 8.14 -5.84
CA ILE A 216 -35.71 6.94 -5.07
C ILE A 216 -36.90 6.13 -4.58
N LYS A 217 -38.03 6.14 -5.31
CA LYS A 217 -39.24 5.37 -4.97
C LYS A 217 -38.96 3.89 -4.66
N TRP A 218 -37.94 3.30 -5.29
CA TRP A 218 -37.53 1.91 -5.08
C TRP A 218 -37.06 1.62 -3.64
N MET A 219 -36.55 2.63 -2.91
CA MET A 219 -36.13 2.50 -1.50
C MET A 219 -37.32 2.40 -0.52
N PHE A 220 -38.53 2.79 -0.93
CA PHE A 220 -39.71 2.87 -0.05
C PHE A 220 -40.69 1.71 -0.25
N GLY A 221 -40.38 0.78 -1.16
CA GLY A 221 -41.22 -0.38 -1.45
C GLY A 221 -42.43 -0.06 -2.35
N CYS A 222 -43.21 -1.09 -2.67
CA CYS A 222 -44.38 -0.97 -3.54
C CYS A 222 -45.67 -0.94 -2.73
N THR A 223 -46.38 0.19 -2.77
CA THR A 223 -47.72 0.33 -2.18
C THR A 223 -48.81 -0.37 -3.00
N SER A 224 -48.54 -0.65 -4.27
CA SER A 224 -49.49 -1.27 -5.21
C SER A 224 -49.45 -2.80 -5.22
N CYS A 225 -48.48 -3.41 -4.53
CA CYS A 225 -48.18 -4.83 -4.63
C CYS A 225 -48.58 -5.52 -3.31
N LYS A 226 -49.51 -6.49 -3.36
CA LYS A 226 -49.98 -7.20 -2.15
C LYS A 226 -48.92 -8.14 -1.55
N GLU A 227 -47.99 -8.62 -2.37
CA GLU A 227 -46.95 -9.61 -2.04
C GLU A 227 -45.61 -8.97 -1.65
N CYS A 228 -45.49 -7.65 -1.77
CA CYS A 228 -44.31 -6.92 -1.32
C CYS A 228 -44.39 -6.64 0.18
N PRO A 229 -43.23 -6.45 0.85
CA PRO A 229 -43.24 -6.18 2.27
C PRO A 229 -44.00 -4.86 2.49
N ARG A 230 -45.06 -4.93 3.29
CA ARG A 230 -45.65 -3.72 3.89
C ARG A 230 -44.70 -3.23 4.97
N PHE A 231 -44.66 -1.92 5.15
CA PHE A 231 -43.83 -1.24 6.16
C PHE A 231 -43.86 -1.99 7.50
N PRO A 232 -42.70 -2.25 8.13
CA PRO A 232 -42.69 -2.56 9.55
C PRO A 232 -43.35 -1.41 10.31
N ARG A 233 -44.00 -1.68 11.44
CA ARG A 233 -44.56 -0.61 12.29
C ARG A 233 -43.50 0.32 12.92
N SER A 234 -42.20 0.04 12.71
CA SER A 234 -41.08 0.85 13.19
C SER A 234 -39.86 0.65 12.30
N CYS A 235 -39.69 1.49 11.27
CA CYS A 235 -38.41 1.58 10.56
C CYS A 235 -37.57 2.70 11.18
N LYS A 236 -36.29 2.43 11.43
CA LYS A 236 -35.38 3.41 12.05
C LYS A 236 -34.92 4.51 11.10
N TYR A 237 -35.13 4.33 9.79
CA TYR A 237 -34.71 5.26 8.76
C TYR A 237 -35.90 5.95 8.13
N GLN A 238 -35.79 7.27 7.97
CA GLN A 238 -36.75 8.10 7.26
C GLN A 238 -36.02 8.97 6.24
N LEU A 239 -36.58 9.03 5.02
CA LEU A 239 -36.09 9.86 3.93
C LEU A 239 -37.26 10.68 3.40
N PHE A 240 -37.09 11.99 3.29
CA PHE A 240 -38.15 12.92 2.85
C PHE A 240 -39.46 12.81 3.68
N GLY A 241 -39.36 12.43 4.96
CA GLY A 241 -40.52 12.22 5.84
C GLY A 241 -41.26 10.89 5.64
N TYR A 242 -40.77 9.99 4.79
CA TYR A 242 -41.33 8.66 4.55
C TYR A 242 -40.44 7.57 5.14
N GLU A 243 -41.04 6.52 5.69
CA GLU A 243 -40.33 5.31 6.11
C GLU A 243 -39.81 4.54 4.91
N VAL A 244 -38.56 4.07 4.98
CA VAL A 244 -37.96 3.24 3.93
C VAL A 244 -38.41 1.78 4.04
N ALA A 245 -38.21 1.02 2.97
CA ALA A 245 -38.51 -0.41 2.94
C ALA A 245 -37.57 -1.20 3.86
N LEU A 246 -38.10 -2.25 4.50
CA LEU A 246 -37.36 -3.08 5.45
C LEU A 246 -36.06 -3.64 4.86
N TRP A 247 -36.12 -4.19 3.64
CA TRP A 247 -34.94 -4.76 2.99
C TRP A 247 -33.81 -3.72 2.82
N TRP A 248 -34.15 -2.44 2.60
CA TRP A 248 -33.16 -1.38 2.44
C TRP A 248 -32.61 -0.96 3.80
N ALA A 249 -33.44 -0.93 4.83
CA ALA A 249 -32.99 -0.73 6.21
C ALA A 249 -32.03 -1.86 6.65
N ASP A 250 -32.37 -3.12 6.37
CA ASP A 250 -31.51 -4.27 6.67
C ASP A 250 -30.19 -4.18 5.90
N PHE A 251 -30.22 -3.81 4.62
CA PHE A 251 -29.02 -3.56 3.83
C PHE A 251 -28.11 -2.50 4.46
N MET A 252 -28.66 -1.35 4.86
CA MET A 252 -27.90 -0.30 5.53
C MET A 252 -27.31 -0.81 6.85
N ASP A 253 -28.08 -1.55 7.63
CA ASP A 253 -27.66 -2.05 8.95
C ASP A 253 -26.52 -3.03 8.87
N GLU A 254 -26.67 -4.03 8.00
CA GLU A 254 -25.65 -5.03 7.75
C GLU A 254 -24.39 -4.39 7.16
N THR A 255 -24.54 -3.48 6.19
CA THR A 255 -23.40 -2.82 5.54
C THR A 255 -22.64 -1.93 6.52
N PHE A 256 -23.33 -1.11 7.31
CA PHE A 256 -22.68 -0.27 8.32
C PHE A 256 -22.08 -1.10 9.46
N SER A 257 -22.65 -2.28 9.77
CA SER A 257 -22.03 -3.22 10.72
C SER A 257 -20.68 -3.71 10.21
N GLU A 258 -20.58 -4.11 8.94
CA GLU A 258 -19.32 -4.54 8.32
C GLU A 258 -18.32 -3.40 8.14
N ILE A 259 -18.78 -2.18 7.84
CA ILE A 259 -17.94 -0.98 7.71
C ILE A 259 -17.16 -0.68 8.99
N ARG A 260 -17.66 -1.07 10.17
CA ARG A 260 -16.93 -0.91 11.44
C ARG A 260 -15.58 -1.61 11.43
N ASP A 261 -15.49 -2.71 10.69
CA ASP A 261 -14.28 -3.53 10.58
C ASP A 261 -13.55 -3.30 9.26
N ARG A 262 -14.28 -3.00 8.17
CA ARG A 262 -13.72 -2.77 6.82
C ARG A 262 -14.38 -1.56 6.13
N PRO A 263 -13.99 -0.31 6.44
CA PRO A 263 -14.57 0.91 5.89
C PRO A 263 -14.04 1.20 4.48
N CYS A 264 -14.36 0.33 3.52
CA CYS A 264 -13.96 0.45 2.12
C CYS A 264 -15.15 0.29 1.16
N ALA A 265 -14.98 0.73 -0.09
CA ALA A 265 -16.00 0.63 -1.12
C ALA A 265 -16.45 -0.81 -1.38
N GLN A 266 -15.52 -1.78 -1.34
CA GLN A 266 -15.82 -3.20 -1.55
C GLN A 266 -16.82 -3.74 -0.52
N THR A 267 -16.85 -3.21 0.70
CA THR A 267 -17.83 -3.60 1.73
C THR A 267 -19.24 -3.20 1.32
N VAL A 268 -19.43 -1.98 0.80
CA VAL A 268 -20.72 -1.50 0.28
C VAL A 268 -21.17 -2.33 -0.92
N GLU A 269 -20.27 -2.60 -1.87
CA GLU A 269 -20.57 -3.41 -3.04
C GLU A 269 -21.00 -4.85 -2.68
N LYS A 270 -20.31 -5.47 -1.72
CA LYS A 270 -20.66 -6.81 -1.22
C LYS A 270 -22.02 -6.78 -0.51
N GLY A 271 -22.25 -5.79 0.36
CA GLY A 271 -23.52 -5.58 1.04
C GLY A 271 -24.68 -5.43 0.05
N ALA A 272 -24.50 -4.65 -1.02
CA ALA A 272 -25.50 -4.44 -2.04
C ALA A 272 -25.83 -5.73 -2.84
N LYS A 273 -24.81 -6.53 -3.18
CA LYS A 273 -24.99 -7.83 -3.85
C LYS A 273 -25.78 -8.80 -2.98
N GLU A 274 -25.47 -8.88 -1.69
CA GLU A 274 -26.20 -9.75 -0.76
C GLU A 274 -27.62 -9.25 -0.49
N ALA A 275 -27.83 -7.93 -0.37
CA ALA A 275 -29.15 -7.34 -0.26
C ALA A 275 -30.04 -7.67 -1.46
N ILE A 276 -29.51 -7.56 -2.69
CA ILE A 276 -30.22 -7.96 -3.92
C ILE A 276 -30.59 -9.45 -3.88
N ARG A 277 -29.66 -10.30 -3.45
CA ARG A 277 -29.88 -11.75 -3.34
C ARG A 277 -31.00 -12.07 -2.35
N LYS A 278 -30.95 -11.51 -1.14
CA LYS A 278 -31.98 -11.67 -0.10
C LYS A 278 -33.33 -11.15 -0.58
N PHE A 279 -33.35 -9.97 -1.20
CA PHE A 279 -34.57 -9.37 -1.76
C PHE A 279 -35.23 -10.31 -2.79
N ARG A 280 -34.47 -10.86 -3.74
CA ARG A 280 -35.00 -11.78 -4.76
C ARG A 280 -35.45 -13.13 -4.17
N ALA A 281 -34.80 -13.61 -3.12
CA ALA A 281 -35.18 -14.86 -2.46
C ALA A 281 -36.47 -14.72 -1.66
N GLN A 282 -36.72 -13.53 -1.10
CA GLN A 282 -37.87 -13.27 -0.24
C GLN A 282 -39.09 -12.75 -1.01
N TYR A 283 -38.89 -12.06 -2.15
CA TYR A 283 -39.96 -11.37 -2.88
C TYR A 283 -39.94 -11.69 -4.37
N ASP A 284 -41.08 -12.11 -4.93
CA ASP A 284 -41.24 -12.46 -6.35
C ASP A 284 -41.89 -11.34 -7.19
N CYS A 285 -41.74 -10.08 -6.77
CA CYS A 285 -42.34 -8.96 -7.51
C CYS A 285 -41.43 -8.48 -8.65
N SER A 286 -41.81 -8.82 -9.88
CA SER A 286 -41.08 -8.43 -11.10
C SER A 286 -40.85 -6.91 -11.23
N ARG A 287 -41.84 -6.10 -10.85
CA ARG A 287 -41.76 -4.63 -10.91
C ARG A 287 -40.75 -4.08 -9.91
N CYS A 288 -40.86 -4.46 -8.64
CA CYS A 288 -39.93 -4.01 -7.59
C CYS A 288 -38.52 -4.46 -7.87
N SER A 289 -38.35 -5.72 -8.29
CA SER A 289 -37.06 -6.29 -8.68
C SER A 289 -36.41 -5.45 -9.78
N SER A 290 -37.15 -5.12 -10.85
CA SER A 290 -36.61 -4.30 -11.94
C SER A 290 -36.19 -2.90 -11.48
N THR A 291 -37.01 -2.21 -10.67
CA THR A 291 -36.67 -0.87 -10.17
C THR A 291 -35.51 -0.87 -9.19
N THR A 292 -35.47 -1.83 -8.26
CA THR A 292 -34.38 -1.97 -7.28
C THR A 292 -33.04 -2.26 -7.97
N LEU A 293 -33.04 -3.13 -8.99
CA LEU A 293 -31.82 -3.45 -9.75
C LEU A 293 -31.28 -2.28 -10.56
N ARG A 294 -32.13 -1.32 -10.94
CA ARG A 294 -31.69 -0.09 -11.60
C ARG A 294 -31.16 0.94 -10.60
N GLY A 295 -31.78 1.05 -9.44
CA GLY A 295 -31.45 2.07 -8.45
C GLY A 295 -30.25 1.76 -7.56
N ILE A 296 -30.04 0.49 -7.20
CA ILE A 296 -28.94 0.10 -6.29
C ILE A 296 -27.55 0.49 -6.82
N PRO A 297 -27.18 0.27 -8.08
CA PRO A 297 -25.84 0.63 -8.57
C PRO A 297 -25.52 2.12 -8.41
N GLU A 298 -26.49 2.99 -8.71
CA GLU A 298 -26.36 4.44 -8.52
C GLU A 298 -26.22 4.80 -7.03
N PHE A 299 -27.02 4.17 -6.17
CA PHE A 299 -26.90 4.38 -4.72
C PHE A 299 -25.56 3.90 -4.16
N VAL A 300 -25.05 2.77 -4.63
CA VAL A 300 -23.74 2.24 -4.23
C VAL A 300 -22.64 3.23 -4.60
N ALA A 301 -22.65 3.75 -5.84
CA ALA A 301 -21.68 4.77 -6.27
C ALA A 301 -21.75 6.03 -5.38
N LEU A 302 -22.96 6.54 -5.09
CA LEU A 302 -23.13 7.67 -4.19
C LEU A 302 -22.59 7.38 -2.79
N PHE A 303 -22.87 6.19 -2.25
CA PHE A 303 -22.42 5.82 -0.92
C PHE A 303 -20.88 5.69 -0.88
N THR A 304 -20.26 5.06 -1.89
CA THR A 304 -18.80 4.97 -1.97
C THR A 304 -18.14 6.35 -2.09
N ASP A 305 -18.70 7.25 -2.90
CA ASP A 305 -18.19 8.62 -3.05
C ASP A 305 -18.26 9.39 -1.72
N GLN A 306 -19.38 9.27 -0.99
CA GLN A 306 -19.54 9.91 0.32
C GLN A 306 -18.60 9.31 1.37
N MET A 307 -18.34 8.00 1.32
CA MET A 307 -17.34 7.36 2.17
C MET A 307 -15.93 7.91 1.91
N GLU A 308 -15.55 8.03 0.64
CA GLU A 308 -14.25 8.61 0.26
C GLU A 308 -14.15 10.07 0.72
N GLU A 309 -15.22 10.86 0.59
CA GLU A 309 -15.24 12.26 1.01
C GLU A 309 -15.02 12.43 2.53
N VAL A 310 -15.70 11.62 3.36
CA VAL A 310 -15.55 11.72 4.82
C VAL A 310 -14.23 11.13 5.31
N THR A 311 -13.74 10.06 4.68
CA THR A 311 -12.46 9.44 5.05
C THR A 311 -11.25 10.27 4.58
N ALA A 312 -11.35 11.00 3.47
CA ALA A 312 -10.30 11.90 2.99
C ALA A 312 -9.96 13.03 3.98
N LYS A 313 -10.89 13.37 4.88
CA LYS A 313 -10.70 14.37 5.94
C LYS A 313 -9.90 13.83 7.14
N ILE A 314 -9.73 12.52 7.23
CA ILE A 314 -9.01 11.85 8.32
C ILE A 314 -7.51 11.80 7.97
N GLN A 315 -6.69 12.27 8.90
CA GLN A 315 -5.24 12.27 8.74
C GLN A 315 -4.61 11.09 9.48
N LEU A 316 -3.57 10.52 8.86
CA LEU A 316 -2.74 9.49 9.46
C LEU A 316 -1.72 10.15 10.41
N GLY A 317 -1.85 9.89 11.71
CA GLY A 317 -1.02 10.51 12.76
C GLY A 317 0.35 9.86 12.96
N LEU A 318 1.17 9.78 11.92
CA LEU A 318 2.55 9.28 12.00
C LEU A 318 3.55 10.40 12.33
N ARG A 319 4.63 10.04 13.05
CA ARG A 319 5.78 10.92 13.32
C ARG A 319 6.99 10.38 12.56
N PHE A 320 7.48 11.15 11.60
CA PHE A 320 8.69 10.80 10.83
C PHE A 320 9.90 11.47 11.49
#